data_AF-A0AAV1UWK7-F1
#
_entry.id   AF-A0AAV1UWK7-F1
#
_cell.length_a   1.000
_cell.length_b   1.000
_cell.length_c   1.000
_cell.angle_alpha   90.00
_cell.angle_beta   90.00
_cell.angle_gamma   90.00
#
_symmetry.space_group_name_H-M   'P 1'
#
loop_
_entity.id
_entity.type
_entity.pdbx_description
1 polymer ?
#
loop_
_entity_poly.entity_id
_entity_poly.type
_entity_poly.pdbx_seq_one_letter_code
_entity_poly.pdbx_strand_id
1 'polypeptide(L)'
;MFESLEILKYRLIETSEPPRDEFRPRSALLRLKQGDRDVQAYAQHLRYLAGRVTKNPVDEHTLINVFVYGLVDGPVKTYMFREDFHTLERR
;
A
#
# COMPACT_ATOMS: atom_id res chain seq x y z
N MET A 1 -10.99 38.75 11.27
CA MET A 1 -9.61 38.37 11.63
C MET A 1 -9.35 37.03 10.96
N PHE A 2 -8.53 37.00 9.90
CA PHE A 2 -8.23 35.74 9.20
C PHE A 2 -7.27 34.92 10.06
N GLU A 3 -7.57 33.63 10.24
CA GLU A 3 -6.64 32.72 10.90
C GLU A 3 -5.35 32.64 10.08
N SER A 4 -4.19 32.66 10.76
CA SER A 4 -2.88 32.53 10.12
C SER A 4 -2.85 31.29 9.22
N LEU A 5 -2.16 31.37 8.08
CA LEU A 5 -1.97 30.25 7.14
C LEU A 5 -1.52 28.97 7.86
N GLU A 6 -0.73 29.11 8.92
CA GLU A 6 -0.24 27.99 9.72
C GLU A 6 -1.36 27.32 10.54
N ILE A 7 -2.31 28.09 11.05
CA ILE A 7 -3.49 27.57 11.77
C ILE A 7 -4.42 26.84 10.79
N LEU A 8 -4.59 27.40 9.59
CA LEU A 8 -5.40 26.79 8.54
C LEU A 8 -4.79 25.46 8.07
N LYS A 9 -3.47 25.42 7.85
CA LYS A 9 -2.75 24.17 7.49
C LYS A 9 -2.86 23.12 8.59
N TYR A 10 -2.66 23.50 9.85
CA TYR A 10 -2.75 22.58 10.97
C TYR A 10 -4.15 21.98 11.10
N ARG A 11 -5.20 22.82 11.00
CA ARG A 11 -6.59 22.38 11.07
C ARG A 11 -6.98 21.51 9.88
N LEU A 12 -6.50 21.83 8.68
CA LEU A 12 -6.74 21.02 7.49
C LEU A 12 -6.10 19.64 7.66
N ILE A 13 -4.86 19.54 8.13
CA ILE A 13 -4.19 18.27 8.40
C ILE A 13 -4.95 17.48 9.48
N GLU A 14 -5.32 18.13 10.59
CA GLU A 14 -6.10 17.54 11.68
C GLU A 14 -7.49 17.02 11.25
N THR A 15 -8.17 17.73 10.36
CA THR A 15 -9.53 17.40 9.91
C THR A 15 -9.58 16.55 8.63
N SER A 16 -8.45 16.40 7.92
CA SER A 16 -8.39 15.71 6.63
C SER A 16 -8.55 14.19 6.70
N GLU A 17 -8.28 13.55 7.85
CA GLU A 17 -8.54 12.11 8.02
C GLU A 17 -8.72 11.76 9.50
N PRO A 18 -9.76 10.97 9.87
CA PRO A 18 -9.94 10.59 11.27
C PRO A 18 -8.76 9.74 11.73
N PRO A 19 -8.34 9.83 13.01
CA PRO A 19 -7.25 9.05 13.60
C PRO A 19 -7.46 7.51 13.57
N ARG A 20 -8.53 7.03 12.93
CA ARG A 20 -8.89 5.64 12.70
C ARG A 20 -8.60 5.14 11.27
N ASP A 21 -8.16 6.01 10.35
CA ASP A 21 -8.09 5.67 8.92
C ASP A 21 -6.75 5.11 8.44
N GLU A 22 -5.77 4.84 9.32
CA GLU A 22 -4.57 4.06 8.95
C GLU A 22 -4.77 2.55 9.16
N PHE A 23 -5.57 2.20 10.17
CA PHE A 23 -5.89 0.80 10.44
C PHE A 23 -6.60 0.17 9.24
N ARG A 24 -7.49 0.93 8.60
CA ARG A 24 -8.24 0.48 7.43
C ARG A 24 -7.35 0.15 6.22
N PRO A 25 -6.52 1.06 5.65
CA PRO A 25 -5.63 0.76 4.54
C PRO A 25 -4.57 -0.27 4.93
N ARG A 26 -4.04 -0.26 6.15
CA ARG A 26 -3.13 -1.32 6.61
C ARG A 26 -3.81 -2.69 6.65
N SER A 27 -5.02 -2.79 7.20
CA SER A 27 -5.78 -4.04 7.23
C SER A 27 -6.17 -4.51 5.82
N ALA A 28 -6.50 -3.58 4.92
CA ALA A 28 -6.81 -3.87 3.53
C ALA A 28 -5.56 -4.36 2.78
N LEU A 29 -4.40 -3.74 3.02
CA LEU A 29 -3.10 -4.13 2.46
C LEU A 29 -2.76 -5.56 2.86
N LEU A 30 -2.86 -5.89 4.15
CA LEU A 30 -2.54 -7.24 4.67
C LEU A 30 -3.50 -8.33 4.16
N ARG A 31 -4.72 -7.97 3.75
CA ARG A 31 -5.71 -8.90 3.18
C ARG A 31 -5.72 -8.90 1.65
N LEU A 32 -4.88 -8.10 1.00
CA LEU A 32 -4.91 -7.91 -0.44
C LEU A 32 -4.53 -9.23 -1.16
N LYS A 33 -5.38 -9.63 -2.12
CA LYS A 33 -5.18 -10.78 -3.01
C LYS A 33 -5.38 -10.33 -4.45
N GLN A 34 -4.66 -10.91 -5.41
CA GLN A 34 -4.78 -10.58 -6.83
C GLN A 34 -6.22 -10.70 -7.32
N GLY A 35 -6.87 -11.84 -7.04
CA GLY A 35 -8.21 -12.15 -7.58
C GLY A 35 -8.16 -12.20 -9.12
N ASP A 36 -9.20 -11.66 -9.76
CA ASP A 36 -9.30 -11.63 -11.23
C ASP A 36 -8.52 -10.47 -11.88
N ARG A 37 -7.78 -9.69 -11.08
CA ARG A 37 -6.98 -8.57 -11.60
C ARG A 37 -5.74 -9.07 -12.31
N ASP A 38 -5.35 -8.38 -13.37
CA ASP A 38 -4.01 -8.55 -13.91
C ASP A 38 -2.95 -8.11 -12.88
N VAL A 39 -1.72 -8.57 -13.08
CA VAL A 39 -0.61 -8.36 -12.14
C VAL A 39 -0.26 -6.88 -11.98
N GLN A 40 -0.40 -6.06 -13.01
CA GLN A 40 -0.10 -4.63 -12.95
C GLN A 40 -1.19 -3.88 -12.17
N ALA A 41 -2.47 -4.15 -12.44
CA ALA A 41 -3.57 -3.57 -11.67
C ALA A 41 -3.50 -3.97 -10.19
N TYR A 42 -3.12 -5.22 -9.92
CA TYR A 42 -2.87 -5.70 -8.55
C TYR A 42 -1.71 -4.96 -7.87
N ALA A 43 -0.56 -4.81 -8.55
CA ALA A 43 0.58 -4.06 -8.04
C ALA A 43 0.25 -2.59 -7.77
N GLN A 44 -0.51 -1.95 -8.65
CA GLN A 44 -0.94 -0.57 -8.47
C GLN A 44 -1.87 -0.40 -7.26
N HIS A 45 -2.77 -1.36 -7.01
CA HIS A 45 -3.63 -1.34 -5.83
C HIS A 45 -2.82 -1.50 -4.54
N LEU A 46 -1.81 -2.37 -4.55
CA LEU A 46 -0.89 -2.52 -3.42
C LEU A 46 -0.15 -1.20 -3.13
N ARG A 47 0.41 -0.54 -4.16
CA ARG A 47 1.07 0.77 -4.01
C ARG A 47 0.13 1.83 -3.49
N TYR A 48 -1.11 1.86 -3.98
CA TYR A 48 -2.14 2.77 -3.50
C TYR A 48 -2.41 2.58 -2.00
N LEU A 49 -2.62 1.34 -1.53
CA LEU A 49 -2.85 1.06 -0.11
C LEU A 49 -1.61 1.34 0.75
N ALA A 50 -0.41 1.04 0.24
CA ALA A 50 0.85 1.33 0.93
C ALA A 50 1.04 2.85 1.12
N GLY A 51 0.77 3.67 0.10
CA GLY A 51 0.86 5.13 0.19
C GLY A 51 -0.17 5.77 1.13
N ARG A 52 -1.23 5.04 1.50
CA ARG A 52 -2.25 5.46 2.48
C ARG A 52 -1.85 5.12 3.93
N VAL A 53 -0.81 4.32 4.14
CA VAL A 53 -0.28 4.01 5.49
C VAL A 53 0.84 5.01 5.79
N THR A 54 0.49 6.16 6.37
CA THR A 54 1.42 7.27 6.58
C THR A 54 2.22 7.19 7.87
N LYS A 55 1.63 6.76 9.01
CA LYS A 55 2.41 6.44 10.22
C LYS A 55 2.91 5.00 10.18
N ASN A 56 4.21 4.84 10.49
CA ASN A 56 4.93 3.57 10.48
C ASN A 56 4.77 2.82 9.14
N PRO A 57 5.25 3.40 8.02
CA PRO A 57 5.08 2.80 6.69
C PRO A 57 5.56 1.35 6.69
N VAL A 58 4.88 0.51 5.91
CA VAL A 58 5.25 -0.90 5.76
C VAL A 58 6.54 -0.96 4.94
N ASP A 59 7.52 -1.71 5.43
CA ASP A 59 8.79 -1.86 4.74
C ASP A 59 8.63 -2.59 3.40
N GLU A 60 9.54 -2.31 2.48
CA GLU A 60 9.46 -2.82 1.10
C GLU A 60 9.46 -4.36 1.04
N HIS A 61 10.22 -5.02 1.92
CA HIS A 61 10.27 -6.48 1.96
C HIS A 61 8.93 -7.08 2.40
N THR A 62 8.26 -6.48 3.40
CA THR A 62 6.90 -6.85 3.78
C THR A 62 5.91 -6.60 2.64
N LEU A 63 6.03 -5.48 1.92
CA LEU A 63 5.18 -5.19 0.76
C LEU A 63 5.36 -6.20 -0.38
N ILE A 64 6.59 -6.61 -0.66
CA ILE A 64 6.90 -7.66 -1.65
C ILE A 64 6.30 -8.99 -1.20
N ASN A 65 6.43 -9.35 0.07
CA ASN A 65 5.80 -10.57 0.58
C ASN A 65 4.28 -10.53 0.44
N VAL A 66 3.63 -9.45 0.85
CA VAL A 66 2.18 -9.27 0.65
C VAL A 66 1.81 -9.41 -0.83
N PHE A 67 2.60 -8.82 -1.73
CA PHE A 67 2.40 -8.93 -3.16
C PHE A 67 2.47 -10.40 -3.62
N VAL A 68 3.60 -11.08 -3.39
CA VAL A 68 3.88 -12.44 -3.86
C VAL A 68 2.92 -13.46 -3.25
N TYR A 69 2.65 -13.40 -1.94
CA TYR A 69 1.70 -14.31 -1.28
C TYR A 69 0.24 -14.01 -1.65
N GLY A 70 -0.05 -12.81 -2.15
CA GLY A 70 -1.37 -12.45 -2.64
C GLY A 70 -1.60 -12.77 -4.12
N LEU A 71 -0.56 -13.12 -4.90
CA LEU A 71 -0.72 -13.59 -6.27
C LEU A 71 -1.58 -14.86 -6.34
N VAL A 72 -2.35 -14.97 -7.42
CA VAL A 72 -3.04 -16.22 -7.77
C VAL A 72 -1.99 -17.28 -8.11
N ASP A 73 -2.28 -18.54 -7.80
CA ASP A 73 -1.36 -19.63 -8.10
C ASP A 73 -1.20 -19.77 -9.62
N GLY A 74 0.05 -19.89 -10.06
CA GLY A 74 0.37 -19.96 -11.48
C GLY A 74 1.82 -19.61 -11.77
N PRO A 75 2.19 -19.57 -13.07
CA PRO A 75 3.58 -19.41 -13.50
C PRO A 75 4.25 -18.14 -12.97
N VAL A 76 3.49 -17.03 -12.89
CA VAL A 76 4.00 -15.75 -12.37
C VAL A 76 4.41 -15.89 -10.91
N LYS A 77 3.56 -16.49 -10.06
CA LYS A 77 3.86 -16.69 -8.64
C LYS A 77 5.04 -17.64 -8.45
N THR A 78 5.08 -18.74 -9.21
CA THR A 78 6.20 -19.69 -9.19
C THR A 78 7.52 -19.03 -9.59
N TYR A 79 7.50 -18.18 -10.62
CA TYR A 79 8.69 -17.42 -11.04
C TYR A 79 9.12 -16.44 -9.94
N MET A 80 8.17 -15.74 -9.32
CA MET A 80 8.48 -14.78 -8.26
C MET A 80 9.06 -15.38 -6.98
N PHE A 81 8.70 -16.61 -6.61
CA PHE A 81 9.36 -17.31 -5.50
C PHE A 81 10.78 -17.78 -5.82
N ARG A 82 11.16 -17.87 -7.10
CA ARG A 82 12.48 -18.39 -7.50
C ARG A 82 13.56 -17.31 -7.63
N GLU A 83 13.17 -16.07 -7.95
CA GLU A 83 14.11 -15.01 -8.33
C GLU A 83 14.50 -14.06 -7.19
N ASP A 84 14.12 -14.33 -5.92
CA ASP A 84 14.43 -13.47 -4.77
C ASP A 84 14.18 -11.96 -5.05
N PHE A 85 12.93 -11.63 -5.36
CA PHE A 85 12.55 -10.26 -5.73
C PHE A 85 12.80 -9.27 -4.59
N HIS A 86 13.56 -8.21 -4.86
CA HIS A 86 13.91 -7.16 -3.88
C HIS A 86 13.24 -5.80 -4.15
N THR A 87 12.39 -5.68 -5.18
CA THR A 87 11.74 -4.40 -5.53
C THR A 87 10.39 -4.61 -6.22
N LEU A 88 9.47 -3.67 -6.01
CA LEU A 88 8.18 -3.61 -6.68
C LEU A 88 8.22 -2.88 -8.04
N GLU A 89 9.36 -2.35 -8.46
CA GLU A 89 9.50 -1.67 -9.75
C GLU A 89 9.80 -2.67 -10.87
N ARG A 90 9.20 -2.45 -12.05
CA ARG A 90 9.47 -3.23 -13.26
C ARG A 90 10.71 -2.61 -13.92
N ARG A 91 11.74 -3.42 -14.20
CA ARG A 91 12.79 -3.03 -15.17
C ARG A 91 12.28 -3.13 -16.60
#